data_AF-A0ABD5SJT3-F1
#
_entry.id   AF-A0ABD5SJT3-F1
#
_cell.length_a   1.000
_cell.length_b   1.000
_cell.length_c   1.000
_cell.angle_alpha   90.00
_cell.angle_beta   90.00
_cell.angle_gamma   90.00
#
_symmetry.space_group_name_H-M   'P 1'
#
loop_
_entity.id
_entity.type
_entity.pdbx_description
1 polymer ?
#
loop_
_entity_poly.entity_id
_entity_poly.type
_entity_poly.pdbx_seq_one_letter_code
_entity_poly.pdbx_strand_id
1 'polypeptide(L)' 'MTYQYNCDGFCNRETIYSGHPALTAEFNEEWYKSSRIGGQLHEHEYDAGDLITLCPECTRRLLIERP' A
#
# COMPACT_ATOMS: atom_id res chain seq x y z
N MET A 1 -17.87 -11.74 -11.13
CA MET A 1 -16.44 -12.12 -11.12
C MET A 1 -15.81 -11.40 -9.95
N THR A 2 -15.28 -12.14 -8.97
CA THR A 2 -14.60 -11.55 -7.81
C THR A 2 -13.19 -11.17 -8.24
N TYR A 3 -12.85 -9.88 -8.17
CA TYR A 3 -11.52 -9.37 -8.47
C TYR A 3 -10.49 -10.07 -7.56
N GLN A 4 -9.61 -10.88 -8.14
CA GLN A 4 -8.51 -11.52 -7.43
C GLN A 4 -7.27 -10.64 -7.59
N TYR A 5 -6.64 -10.29 -6.48
CA TYR A 5 -5.42 -9.49 -6.42
C TYR A 5 -4.43 -10.19 -5.50
N ASN A 6 -3.13 -10.00 -5.78
CA ASN A 6 -2.07 -10.32 -4.84
C ASN A 6 -1.60 -9.01 -4.23
N CYS A 7 -1.77 -8.88 -2.92
CA CYS A 7 -1.33 -7.72 -2.19
C CYS A 7 0.15 -7.86 -1.82
N ASP A 8 0.88 -6.74 -1.87
CA ASP A 8 2.30 -6.65 -1.52
C ASP A 8 2.57 -6.74 0.01
N GLY A 9 1.50 -6.81 0.81
CA GLY A 9 1.59 -7.14 2.24
C GLY A 9 2.19 -6.04 3.12
N PHE A 10 2.19 -4.78 2.65
CA PHE A 10 2.76 -3.62 3.36
C PHE A 10 2.35 -3.52 4.83
N CYS A 11 1.06 -3.67 5.16
CA CYS A 11 0.56 -3.48 6.52
C CYS A 11 0.32 -4.78 7.30
N ASN A 12 0.11 -5.90 6.61
CA ASN A 12 0.02 -7.24 7.19
C ASN A 12 0.19 -8.30 6.09
N ARG A 13 1.16 -9.21 6.25
CA ARG A 13 1.42 -10.30 5.29
C ARG A 13 0.40 -11.44 5.37
N GLU A 14 -0.38 -11.53 6.44
CA GLU A 14 -1.38 -12.59 6.64
C GLU A 14 -2.73 -12.26 5.98
N THR A 15 -2.99 -10.98 5.67
CA THR A 15 -4.28 -10.50 5.14
C THR A 15 -4.22 -10.20 3.63
N ILE A 16 -3.73 -11.16 2.84
CA ILE A 16 -3.60 -10.99 1.38
C ILE A 16 -4.99 -10.98 0.68
N TYR A 17 -6.02 -11.56 1.32
CA TYR A 17 -7.36 -11.68 0.77
C TYR A 17 -8.42 -11.27 1.80
N SER A 18 -9.07 -10.12 1.61
CA SER A 18 -10.15 -9.66 2.51
C SER A 18 -11.50 -9.44 1.83
N GLY A 19 -11.67 -9.88 0.57
CA GLY A 19 -12.93 -9.73 -0.17
C GLY A 19 -13.31 -8.29 -0.54
N HIS A 20 -12.59 -7.30 -0.01
CA HIS A 20 -12.66 -5.89 -0.37
C HIS A 20 -11.66 -5.56 -1.49
N PRO A 21 -11.90 -4.50 -2.29
CA PRO A 21 -11.01 -4.13 -3.39
C PRO A 21 -9.67 -3.59 -2.86
N ALA A 22 -8.57 -4.13 -3.40
CA ALA A 22 -7.24 -3.56 -3.25
C ALA A 22 -7.07 -2.30 -4.11
N LEU A 23 -6.12 -1.45 -3.74
CA LEU A 23 -5.75 -0.27 -4.52
C LEU A 23 -4.39 -0.50 -5.17
N THR A 24 -4.34 -0.49 -6.49
CA THR A 24 -3.08 -0.39 -7.22
C THR A 24 -2.71 1.09 -7.36
N ALA A 25 -1.49 1.46 -6.96
CA ALA A 25 -1.03 2.84 -6.98
C ALA A 25 0.49 2.94 -7.17
N GLU A 26 0.93 4.09 -7.66
CA GLU A 26 2.30 4.57 -7.56
C GLU A 26 2.31 5.78 -6.62
N PHE A 27 3.41 5.97 -5.88
CA PHE A 27 3.53 7.10 -4.98
C PHE A 27 4.23 8.28 -5.63
N ASN A 28 3.70 9.48 -5.40
CA ASN A 28 4.42 10.69 -5.76
C ASN A 28 5.74 10.77 -4.97
N GLU A 29 6.84 11.07 -5.66
CA GLU A 29 8.20 11.08 -5.09
C GLU A 29 8.38 12.09 -3.94
N GLU A 30 7.73 13.26 -4.02
CA GLU A 30 7.75 14.28 -2.96
C GLU A 30 7.05 13.77 -1.71
N TRP A 31 5.86 13.16 -1.85
CA TRP A 31 5.14 12.55 -0.74
C TRP A 31 5.93 11.39 -0.14
N TYR A 32 6.53 10.55 -0.98
CA TYR A 32 7.30 9.38 -0.53
C TYR A 32 8.50 9.81 0.31
N LYS A 33 9.27 10.82 -0.11
CA LYS A 33 10.44 11.30 0.64
C LYS A 33 10.10 12.08 1.91
N SER A 34 8.96 12.75 1.95
CA SER A 34 8.58 13.63 3.06
C SER A 34 7.67 12.98 4.11
N SER A 35 6.98 11.90 3.76
CA SER A 35 6.02 11.25 4.65
C SER A 35 6.65 10.16 5.51
N ARG A 36 6.16 10.02 6.74
CA ARG A 36 6.51 8.89 7.64
C ARG A 36 6.19 7.54 7.00
N ILE A 37 5.13 7.46 6.21
CA ILE A 37 4.72 6.23 5.51
C ILE A 37 5.71 5.87 4.40
N GLY A 38 6.21 6.85 3.64
CA GLY A 38 7.24 6.60 2.63
C GLY A 38 8.53 6.03 3.23
N GLY A 39 8.93 6.48 4.43
CA GLY A 39 10.02 5.86 5.18
C GLY A 39 9.77 4.39 5.51
N GLN A 40 8.55 4.04 5.95
CA GLN A 40 8.17 2.64 6.22
C GLN A 40 8.15 1.78 4.95
N LEU A 41 7.70 2.35 3.82
CA LEU A 41 7.74 1.66 2.53
C LEU A 41 9.18 1.36 2.10
N HIS A 42 10.10 2.30 2.30
CA HIS A 42 11.52 2.09 2.02
C HIS A 42 12.14 0.98 2.87
N GLU A 43 11.81 0.92 4.17
CA GLU A 43 12.23 -0.18 5.07
C GLU A 43 11.71 -1.56 4.61
N HIS A 44 10.66 -1.57 3.80
CA HIS A 44 10.09 -2.76 3.18
C HIS A 44 10.54 -2.99 1.73
N GLU A 45 11.60 -2.30 1.28
CA GLU A 45 12.22 -2.45 -0.05
C GLU A 45 11.34 -1.99 -1.23
N TYR A 46 10.35 -1.13 -0.97
CA TYR A 46 9.60 -0.44 -2.03
C TYR A 46 10.23 0.90 -2.35
N ASP A 47 10.28 1.28 -3.62
CA ASP A 47 10.69 2.60 -4.08
C ASP A 47 9.50 3.45 -4.55
N ALA A 48 9.70 4.78 -4.65
CA ALA A 48 8.62 5.70 -5.06
C ALA A 48 8.04 5.39 -6.46
N GLY A 49 8.87 4.84 -7.35
CA GLY A 49 8.47 4.47 -8.70
C GLY A 49 7.84 3.08 -8.82
N ASP A 50 7.73 2.34 -7.72
CA ASP A 50 7.17 1.00 -7.76
C ASP A 50 5.66 1.04 -7.88
N LEU A 51 5.14 0.21 -8.79
CA LEU A 51 3.73 -0.08 -8.85
C LEU A 51 3.38 -1.09 -7.75
N ILE A 52 2.63 -0.63 -6.74
CA ILE A 52 2.22 -1.47 -5.63
C ILE A 52 0.71 -1.70 -5.60
N THR A 53 0.31 -2.83 -5.05
CA THR A 53 -1.05 -3.26 -4.78
C THR A 53 -1.27 -3.32 -3.28
N LEU A 54 -1.92 -2.29 -2.75
CA LEU A 54 -2.27 -2.16 -1.33
C LEU A 54 -3.50 -2.99 -0.98
N CYS A 55 -3.38 -3.79 0.08
CA CYS A 55 -4.51 -4.52 0.65
C CYS A 55 -5.60 -3.51 1.09
N PRO A 56 -6.86 -3.92 1.20
CA PRO A 56 -7.94 -3.02 1.60
C PRO A 56 -7.72 -2.33 2.95
N GLU A 57 -7.14 -3.03 3.92
CA GLU A 57 -6.77 -2.46 5.21
C GLU A 57 -5.66 -1.41 5.07
N CYS A 58 -4.63 -1.70 4.27
CA CYS A 58 -3.53 -0.76 4.01
C CYS A 58 -4.05 0.49 3.30
N THR A 59 -4.94 0.30 2.31
CA THR A 59 -5.63 1.38 1.60
C THR A 59 -6.43 2.25 2.56
N ARG A 60 -7.20 1.62 3.46
CA ARG A 60 -7.98 2.32 4.48
C ARG A 60 -7.09 3.15 5.41
N ARG A 61 -6.00 2.56 5.91
CA ARG A 61 -5.02 3.28 6.74
C ARG A 61 -4.45 4.47 6.00
N LEU A 62 -3.96 4.26 4.77
CA LEU A 62 -3.34 5.30 3.95
C LEU A 62 -4.29 6.47 3.64
N LEU A 63 -5.56 6.18 3.33
CA LEU A 63 -6.53 7.19 2.87
C LEU A 63 -7.31 7.86 4.00
N ILE A 64 -7.57 7.15 5.11
CA ILE A 64 -8.42 7.63 6.20
C ILE A 64 -7.57 8.10 7.40
N GLU A 65 -6.56 7.34 7.78
CA GLU A 65 -5.63 7.75 8.84
C GLU A 65 -4.59 8.67 8.20
N ARG A 66 -4.96 9.95 8.04
CA ARG A 66 -4.02 10.97 7.57
C ARG A 66 -2.72 10.94 8.42
N PRO A 67 -1.54 11.03 7.80
CA PRO A 67 -0.28 11.22 8.53
C PRO A 67 -0.28 12.50 9.37
#